data_AF-A0A260A4G4-F1
#
_entry.id   AF-A0A260A4G4-F1
#
_cell.length_a   1.000
_cell.length_b   1.000
_cell.length_c   1.000
_cell.angle_alpha   90.00
_cell.angle_beta   90.00
_cell.angle_gamma   90.00
#
_symmetry.space_group_name_H-M   'P 1'
#
loop_
_entity.id
_entity.type
_entity.pdbx_description
1 polymer ?
#
loop_
_entity_poly.entity_id
_entity_poly.type
_entity_poly.pdbx_seq_one_letter_code
_entity_poly.pdbx_strand_id
1 'polypeptide(L)'
;MCFSIGDATMVVMSNVTVSDQIQQMWRTRPHRLPQRGHVAGVAAGIGYRYDVDPVLIRVAFVVSTLFGGTGIVLYLAAWLVLSRAGDTASGAESLVGRGTSSDSTTKMVVVAVALVIAVSTIGPVGVGLGGSGLISLLAMLGGLWLLHQRCPEPPPYMRTEEFSRNYYAPKPFGSYSTSAEQWTAAQYRPPQFQQEHYSPYTTLPTSYVPTPKAADSSDAADSDADHTVNLNKQRPAETPTVTPPSWDPLGVAPFAWDLPEPAPAFPPAAIERKHRSRWTASFLGLALLGAAVTAAVGAASGGDWATAGRVGAVALAIIAVGLILGAFLRKGYGLLVVAAPLAGFVVLASAVGPLDLGNGASGTQRVVPLTIADLAPTYDVGLGELDLDLTGLDLTENDRVKIDVALGNATVTVPDSMNVTVECEAALGSCPTETRFGPATSPDDPVLTIVGDVAFGELKVQK
;
A
#
# COMPACT_ATOMS: atom_id res chain seq x y z
N MET A 1 24.97 12.69 -0.58
CA MET A 1 26.34 12.73 -0.06
C MET A 1 26.38 13.46 1.28
N CYS A 2 26.48 12.75 2.40
CA CYS A 2 27.00 13.29 3.69
C CYS A 2 28.54 13.44 3.57
N PHE A 3 29.02 14.29 2.66
CA PHE A 3 30.40 14.76 2.66
C PHE A 3 30.38 16.21 3.11
N SER A 4 30.57 16.43 4.41
CA SER A 4 31.08 17.69 4.92
C SER A 4 32.39 17.36 5.64
N ILE A 5 33.47 17.31 4.85
CA ILE A 5 34.81 17.53 5.38
C ILE A 5 34.87 19.03 5.64
N GLY A 6 34.62 19.43 6.88
CA GLY A 6 34.65 20.82 7.31
C GLY A 6 34.87 20.87 8.81
N ASP A 7 36.10 21.21 9.18
CA ASP A 7 36.64 21.51 10.50
C ASP A 7 36.72 20.39 11.54
N ALA A 8 37.97 19.91 11.69
CA ALA A 8 38.46 19.22 12.86
C ALA A 8 38.42 20.15 14.09
N THR A 9 37.24 20.34 14.66
CA THR A 9 37.12 20.65 16.08
C THR A 9 37.19 19.33 16.83
N MET A 10 38.25 19.11 17.60
CA MET A 10 38.32 18.01 18.56
C MET A 10 37.19 18.21 19.58
N VAL A 11 36.03 17.64 19.29
CA VAL A 11 34.99 17.41 20.29
C VAL A 11 35.55 16.35 21.22
N VAL A 12 35.87 16.79 22.43
CA VAL A 12 36.13 15.93 23.59
C VAL A 12 35.02 14.88 23.62
N MET A 13 35.38 13.63 23.33
CA MET A 13 34.49 12.48 23.48
C MET A 13 34.21 12.31 24.99
N SER A 14 33.21 13.03 25.49
CA SER A 14 32.51 12.57 26.68
C SER A 14 31.97 11.18 26.37
N ASN A 15 32.21 10.22 27.27
CA ASN A 15 31.71 8.86 27.14
C ASN A 15 30.18 8.89 27.15
N VAL A 16 29.57 9.11 25.97
CA VAL A 16 28.13 9.06 25.78
C VAL A 16 27.72 7.64 26.14
N THR A 17 26.89 7.49 27.17
CA THR A 17 26.42 6.16 27.57
C THR A 17 25.58 5.59 26.43
N VAL A 18 25.58 4.26 26.26
CA VAL A 18 24.79 3.58 25.21
C VAL A 18 23.30 3.98 25.30
N SER A 19 22.81 4.20 26.52
CA SER A 19 21.47 4.70 26.81
C SER A 19 21.18 6.08 26.18
N ASP A 20 22.12 7.01 26.30
CA ASP A 20 21.99 8.36 25.73
C ASP A 20 22.01 8.31 24.21
N GLN A 21 22.86 7.48 23.61
CA GLN A 21 22.89 7.25 22.17
C GLN A 21 21.56 6.67 21.66
N ILE A 22 21.00 5.68 22.38
CA ILE A 22 19.70 5.10 22.04
C ILE A 22 18.60 6.18 22.14
N GLN A 23 18.57 6.98 23.21
CA GLN A 23 17.60 8.06 23.33
C GLN A 23 17.74 9.11 22.21
N GLN A 24 18.96 9.47 21.84
CA GLN A 24 19.22 10.40 20.74
C GLN A 24 18.75 9.84 19.40
N MET A 25 18.96 8.54 19.16
CA MET A 25 18.46 7.84 17.98
C MET A 25 16.92 7.85 17.96
N TRP A 26 16.27 7.60 19.09
CA TRP A 26 14.80 7.64 19.20
C TRP A 26 14.23 9.05 19.00
N ARG A 27 14.91 10.09 19.49
CA ARG A 27 14.50 11.49 19.28
C ARG A 27 14.64 11.92 17.82
N THR A 28 15.68 11.44 17.13
CA THR A 28 15.95 11.76 15.73
C THR A 28 15.43 10.70 14.75
N ARG A 29 14.42 9.93 15.20
CA ARG A 29 13.86 8.81 14.44
C ARG A 29 13.38 9.24 13.06
N PRO A 30 13.47 8.37 12.04
CA PRO A 30 12.93 8.65 10.72
C PRO A 30 11.42 8.85 10.75
N HIS A 31 10.91 9.74 9.89
CA HIS A 31 9.47 9.91 9.68
C HIS A 31 9.05 9.18 8.42
N ARG A 32 7.88 8.52 8.42
CA ARG A 32 7.36 7.90 7.19
C ARG A 32 6.83 8.96 6.22
N LEU A 33 7.13 8.78 4.94
CA LEU A 33 6.76 9.71 3.86
C LEU A 33 5.85 9.02 2.82
N PRO A 34 4.56 8.80 3.13
CA PRO A 34 3.67 7.99 2.29
C PRO A 34 3.33 8.62 0.93
N GLN A 35 3.48 9.93 0.74
CA GLN A 35 3.30 10.55 -0.57
C GLN A 35 4.53 10.38 -1.50
N ARG A 36 5.73 10.20 -0.94
CA ARG A 36 6.97 9.97 -1.71
C ARG A 36 7.30 8.47 -1.88
N GLY A 37 6.71 7.61 -1.05
CA GLY A 37 6.91 6.16 -1.07
C GLY A 37 5.70 5.39 -1.60
N HIS A 38 5.93 4.23 -2.21
CA HIS A 38 4.88 3.42 -2.83
C HIS A 38 4.12 2.49 -1.87
N VAL A 39 4.68 2.22 -0.69
CA VAL A 39 4.08 1.40 0.36
C VAL A 39 4.39 2.08 1.68
N ALA A 40 3.40 2.61 2.41
CA ALA A 40 3.53 3.26 3.73
C ALA A 40 4.54 4.43 3.90
N GLY A 41 5.47 4.65 2.97
CA GLY A 41 6.54 5.65 3.07
C GLY A 41 7.72 5.27 3.96
N VAL A 42 7.84 4.01 4.42
CA VAL A 42 8.88 3.59 5.40
C VAL A 42 10.29 3.68 4.81
N ALA A 43 10.55 2.99 3.69
CA ALA A 43 11.86 3.03 3.04
C ALA A 43 12.22 4.43 2.52
N ALA A 44 11.21 5.22 2.10
CA ALA A 44 11.41 6.61 1.69
C ALA A 44 11.78 7.49 2.90
N GLY A 45 11.17 7.26 4.06
CA GLY A 45 11.49 7.95 5.31
C GLY A 45 12.92 7.71 5.79
N ILE A 46 13.33 6.43 5.83
CA ILE A 46 14.69 6.03 6.22
C ILE A 46 15.72 6.59 5.22
N GLY A 47 15.43 6.49 3.91
CA GLY A 47 16.32 6.99 2.86
C GLY A 47 16.50 8.50 2.92
N TYR A 48 15.41 9.24 3.18
CA TYR A 48 15.44 10.70 3.27
C TYR A 48 16.16 11.19 4.54
N ARG A 49 16.17 10.40 5.63
CA ARG A 49 16.88 10.71 6.87
C ARG A 49 18.39 10.48 6.79
N TYR A 50 18.81 9.42 6.10
CA TYR A 50 20.22 9.03 5.98
C TYR A 50 20.84 9.38 4.62
N ASP A 51 20.11 10.11 3.77
CA ASP A 51 20.51 10.49 2.42
C ASP A 51 20.95 9.29 1.55
N VAL A 52 20.20 8.19 1.68
CA VAL A 52 20.36 6.93 0.94
C VAL A 52 19.19 6.78 -0.03
N ASP A 53 19.47 6.29 -1.24
CA ASP A 53 18.41 6.00 -2.22
C ASP A 53 17.37 5.02 -1.59
N PRO A 54 16.08 5.38 -1.54
CA PRO A 54 15.03 4.50 -1.02
C PRO A 54 14.97 3.14 -1.69
N VAL A 55 15.51 2.99 -2.90
CA VAL A 55 15.61 1.70 -3.60
C VAL A 55 16.52 0.73 -2.85
N LEU A 56 17.69 1.16 -2.37
CA LEU A 56 18.64 0.30 -1.65
C LEU A 56 18.02 -0.26 -0.37
N ILE A 57 17.27 0.57 0.35
CA ILE A 57 16.58 0.17 1.58
C ILE A 57 15.51 -0.88 1.27
N ARG A 58 14.77 -0.73 0.16
CA ARG A 58 13.81 -1.75 -0.27
C ARG A 58 14.48 -3.07 -0.62
N VAL A 59 15.60 -3.03 -1.36
CA VAL A 59 16.36 -4.24 -1.68
C VAL A 59 16.83 -4.93 -0.40
N ALA A 60 17.30 -4.17 0.61
CA ALA A 60 17.68 -4.74 1.89
C ALA A 60 16.50 -5.45 2.60
N PHE A 61 15.30 -4.84 2.62
CA PHE A 61 14.10 -5.50 3.13
C PHE A 61 13.76 -6.78 2.37
N VAL A 62 13.79 -6.75 1.03
CA VAL A 62 13.45 -7.91 0.18
C VAL A 62 14.47 -9.04 0.36
N VAL A 63 15.75 -8.72 0.42
CA VAL A 63 16.80 -9.71 0.71
C VAL A 63 16.59 -10.28 2.10
N SER A 64 16.33 -9.44 3.11
CA SER A 64 16.05 -9.92 4.47
C SER A 64 14.77 -10.77 4.56
N THR A 65 13.76 -10.56 3.71
CA THR A 65 12.60 -11.47 3.64
C THR A 65 12.98 -12.84 3.07
N LEU A 66 13.85 -12.90 2.07
CA LEU A 66 14.29 -14.17 1.47
C LEU A 66 15.20 -14.97 2.41
N PHE A 67 16.04 -14.29 3.17
CA PHE A 67 17.01 -14.89 4.09
C PHE A 67 16.45 -15.13 5.51
N GLY A 68 15.15 -15.43 5.65
CA GLY A 68 14.54 -15.79 6.93
C GLY A 68 13.33 -14.96 7.33
N GLY A 69 12.66 -14.28 6.40
CA GLY A 69 11.37 -13.62 6.62
C GLY A 69 11.42 -12.32 7.46
N THR A 70 12.53 -12.03 8.12
CA THR A 70 12.69 -10.86 9.00
C THR A 70 12.35 -9.53 8.33
N GLY A 71 12.61 -9.39 7.03
CA GLY A 71 12.37 -8.14 6.32
C GLY A 71 10.90 -7.69 6.39
N ILE A 72 9.92 -8.61 6.36
CA ILE A 72 8.51 -8.24 6.40
C ILE A 72 8.09 -7.83 7.80
N VAL A 73 8.62 -8.52 8.81
CA VAL A 73 8.41 -8.21 10.23
C VAL A 73 8.95 -6.81 10.53
N LEU A 74 10.19 -6.52 10.14
CA LEU A 74 10.79 -5.19 10.32
C LEU A 74 10.04 -4.11 9.55
N TYR A 75 9.51 -4.43 8.36
CA TYR A 75 8.74 -3.47 7.57
C TYR A 75 7.41 -3.10 8.24
N LEU A 76 6.65 -4.09 8.72
CA LEU A 76 5.39 -3.89 9.43
C LEU A 76 5.62 -3.20 10.78
N ALA A 77 6.68 -3.57 11.50
CA ALA A 77 7.07 -2.91 12.75
C ALA A 77 7.44 -1.44 12.52
N ALA A 78 8.26 -1.14 11.51
CA ALA A 78 8.61 0.23 11.15
C ALA A 78 7.39 1.04 10.67
N TRP A 79 6.39 0.40 10.06
CA TRP A 79 5.14 1.07 9.72
C TRP A 79 4.34 1.50 10.96
N LEU A 80 4.31 0.68 12.02
CA LEU A 80 3.62 1.01 13.27
C LEU A 80 4.38 2.02 14.14
N VAL A 81 5.71 1.89 14.19
CA VAL A 81 6.57 2.66 15.10
C VAL A 81 6.93 4.04 14.52
N LEU A 82 7.13 4.17 13.20
CA LEU A 82 7.51 5.45 12.61
C LEU A 82 6.29 6.35 12.43
N SER A 83 6.34 7.54 13.01
CA SER A 83 5.31 8.58 12.85
C SER A 83 5.30 9.12 11.42
N ARG A 84 4.12 9.50 10.93
CA ARG A 84 3.99 10.23 9.66
C ARG A 84 4.61 11.62 9.82
N ALA A 85 5.23 12.13 8.76
CA ALA A 85 5.63 13.53 8.73
C ALA A 85 4.39 14.42 8.97
N GLY A 86 4.39 15.19 10.07
CA GLY A 86 3.25 16.02 10.50
C GLY A 86 2.43 15.48 11.67
N ASP A 87 2.55 14.20 12.02
CA ASP A 87 1.84 13.59 13.15
C ASP A 87 2.69 13.62 14.44
N THR A 88 2.04 13.87 15.59
CA THR A 88 2.71 13.90 16.89
C THR A 88 2.90 12.51 17.49
N ALA A 89 2.09 11.54 17.06
CA ALA A 89 2.11 10.16 17.51
C ALA A 89 2.40 9.17 16.37
N SER A 90 3.01 8.05 16.74
CA SER A 90 3.13 6.86 15.88
C SER A 90 1.81 6.11 15.75
N GLY A 91 1.69 5.25 14.74
CA GLY A 91 0.51 4.40 14.55
C GLY A 91 0.23 3.49 15.76
N ALA A 92 1.30 2.97 16.38
CA ALA A 92 1.21 2.20 17.62
C ALA A 92 0.72 3.04 18.81
N GLU A 93 1.21 4.28 18.97
CA GLU A 93 0.75 5.17 20.04
C GLU A 93 -0.72 5.56 19.86
N SER A 94 -1.19 5.72 18.62
CA SER A 94 -2.60 5.99 18.31
C SER A 94 -3.54 4.83 18.69
N LEU A 95 -3.07 3.58 18.62
CA LEU A 95 -3.81 2.41 19.09
C LEU A 95 -3.95 2.37 20.62
N VAL A 96 -2.99 2.97 21.33
CA VAL A 96 -2.98 3.11 22.80
C VAL A 96 -3.68 4.41 23.24
N GLY A 97 -4.24 5.18 22.30
CA GLY A 97 -4.94 6.44 22.58
C GLY A 97 -4.01 7.61 22.93
N ARG A 98 -2.72 7.52 22.60
CA ARG A 98 -1.74 8.58 22.85
C ARG A 98 -1.50 9.40 21.58
N GLY A 99 -1.83 10.69 21.64
CA GLY A 99 -1.56 11.69 20.61
C GLY A 99 -2.48 11.64 19.39
N THR A 100 -2.23 12.53 18.42
CA THR A 100 -3.03 12.67 17.20
C THR A 100 -2.32 12.05 16.01
N SER A 101 -2.97 11.07 15.37
CA SER A 101 -2.51 10.43 14.14
C SER A 101 -3.55 10.65 13.05
N SER A 102 -3.10 10.98 11.85
CA SER A 102 -3.97 11.18 10.68
C SER A 102 -4.40 9.86 10.02
N ASP A 103 -3.84 8.72 10.44
CA ASP A 103 -4.22 7.40 9.91
C ASP A 103 -5.46 6.83 10.59
N SER A 104 -6.27 6.07 9.85
CA SER A 104 -7.44 5.41 10.42
C SER A 104 -7.01 4.30 11.38
N THR A 105 -7.59 4.31 12.59
CA THR A 105 -7.33 3.30 13.63
C THR A 105 -7.50 1.89 13.11
N THR A 106 -8.50 1.63 12.27
CA THR A 106 -8.73 0.33 11.61
C THR A 106 -7.53 -0.14 10.79
N LYS A 107 -6.86 0.75 10.04
CA LYS A 107 -5.66 0.38 9.27
C LYS A 107 -4.52 0.00 10.20
N MET A 108 -4.35 0.72 11.30
CA MET A 108 -3.31 0.41 12.29
C MET A 108 -3.59 -0.91 13.01
N VAL A 109 -4.85 -1.22 13.34
CA VAL A 109 -5.24 -2.52 13.91
C VAL A 109 -4.90 -3.66 12.95
N VAL A 110 -5.26 -3.53 11.66
CA VAL A 110 -4.96 -4.56 10.64
C VAL A 110 -3.46 -4.80 10.51
N VAL A 111 -2.66 -3.72 10.48
CA VAL A 111 -1.19 -3.84 10.41
C VAL A 111 -0.62 -4.48 11.69
N ALA A 112 -1.16 -4.16 12.86
CA ALA A 112 -0.76 -4.79 14.13
C ALA A 112 -1.06 -6.29 14.15
N VAL A 113 -2.26 -6.69 13.72
CA VAL A 113 -2.63 -8.12 13.60
C VAL A 113 -1.72 -8.82 12.59
N ALA A 114 -1.48 -8.20 11.42
CA ALA A 114 -0.57 -8.76 10.41
C ALA A 114 0.87 -8.91 10.95
N LEU A 115 1.35 -7.98 11.76
CA LEU A 115 2.66 -8.08 12.42
C LEU A 115 2.68 -9.25 13.42
N VAL A 116 1.63 -9.43 14.23
CA VAL A 116 1.55 -10.56 15.18
C VAL A 116 1.56 -11.90 14.44
N ILE A 117 0.79 -12.03 13.35
CA ILE A 117 0.79 -13.23 12.52
C ILE A 117 2.18 -13.46 11.93
N ALA A 118 2.79 -12.42 11.33
CA ALA A 118 4.12 -12.53 10.74
C ALA A 118 5.18 -12.94 11.77
N VAL A 119 5.14 -12.37 12.98
CA VAL A 119 6.06 -12.76 14.07
C VAL A 119 5.82 -14.19 14.53
N SER A 120 4.56 -14.63 14.59
CA SER A 120 4.17 -15.98 15.00
C SER A 120 4.59 -17.05 13.98
N THR A 121 4.38 -16.79 12.68
CA THR A 121 4.69 -17.74 11.61
C THR A 121 6.17 -17.78 11.27
N ILE A 122 6.86 -16.64 11.34
CA ILE A 122 8.26 -16.53 10.91
C ILE A 122 9.20 -16.79 12.10
N GLY A 123 8.80 -16.42 13.32
CA GLY A 123 9.56 -16.62 14.54
C GLY A 123 10.91 -15.88 14.57
N PRO A 124 11.34 -15.28 15.69
CA PRO A 124 12.74 -14.89 15.84
C PRO A 124 13.68 -16.11 15.90
N VAL A 125 13.14 -17.32 16.05
CA VAL A 125 13.87 -18.59 16.12
C VAL A 125 13.04 -19.63 15.36
N GLY A 126 13.06 -19.56 14.03
CA GLY A 126 12.32 -20.49 13.18
C GLY A 126 12.67 -21.95 13.47
N VAL A 127 11.67 -22.75 13.83
CA VAL A 127 11.74 -24.21 13.86
C VAL A 127 11.59 -24.73 12.42
N GLY A 128 12.70 -24.71 11.68
CA GLY A 128 12.76 -25.20 10.30
C GLY A 128 13.64 -24.32 9.42
N LEU A 129 14.89 -24.75 9.22
CA LEU A 129 15.98 -24.06 8.51
C LEU A 129 16.53 -22.77 9.18
N GLY A 130 17.12 -22.98 10.36
CA GLY A 130 18.47 -22.48 10.70
C GLY A 130 18.70 -20.98 10.74
N GLY A 131 18.41 -20.32 11.88
CA GLY A 131 19.10 -19.12 12.42
C GLY A 131 19.24 -17.85 11.56
N SER A 132 18.88 -17.90 10.29
CA SER A 132 19.11 -16.87 9.28
C SER A 132 18.24 -15.63 9.51
N GLY A 133 17.06 -15.82 10.11
CA GLY A 133 16.19 -14.73 10.58
C GLY A 133 16.87 -13.81 11.59
N LEU A 134 17.58 -14.36 12.59
CA LEU A 134 18.32 -13.56 13.59
C LEU A 134 19.51 -12.86 12.96
N ILE A 135 20.25 -13.56 12.09
CA ILE A 135 21.42 -12.99 11.43
C ILE A 135 20.99 -11.82 10.53
N SER A 136 19.89 -11.97 9.78
CA SER A 136 19.36 -10.88 8.95
C SER A 136 18.78 -9.73 9.78
N LEU A 137 18.15 -10.03 10.93
CA LEU A 137 17.69 -9.01 11.88
C LEU A 137 18.86 -8.18 12.43
N LEU A 138 19.90 -8.85 12.92
CA LEU A 138 21.08 -8.21 13.48
C LEU A 138 21.86 -7.44 12.42
N ALA A 139 22.02 -7.99 11.22
CA ALA A 139 22.67 -7.31 10.10
C ALA A 139 21.90 -6.02 9.71
N MET A 140 20.57 -6.07 9.72
CA MET A 140 19.74 -4.93 9.35
C MET A 140 19.72 -3.84 10.42
N LEU A 141 19.64 -4.21 11.70
CA LEU A 141 19.79 -3.27 12.82
C LEU A 141 21.20 -2.69 12.88
N GLY A 142 22.23 -3.51 12.68
CA GLY A 142 23.63 -3.09 12.61
C GLY A 142 23.88 -2.13 11.44
N GLY A 143 23.32 -2.40 10.26
CA GLY A 143 23.39 -1.51 9.11
C GLY A 143 22.73 -0.15 9.37
N LEU A 144 21.58 -0.13 10.05
CA LEU A 144 20.90 1.12 10.43
C LEU A 144 21.70 1.89 11.50
N TRP A 145 22.31 1.19 12.44
CA TRP A 145 23.20 1.79 13.43
C TRP A 145 24.46 2.39 12.78
N LEU A 146 25.09 1.69 11.85
CA LEU A 146 26.24 2.22 11.08
C LEU A 146 25.85 3.44 10.23
N LEU A 147 24.66 3.44 9.63
CA LEU A 147 24.12 4.61 8.94
C LEU A 147 23.91 5.79 9.89
N HIS A 148 23.42 5.53 11.09
CA HIS A 148 23.25 6.55 12.11
C HIS A 148 24.58 7.12 12.60
N GLN A 149 25.61 6.29 12.78
CA GLN A 149 26.95 6.76 13.10
C GLN A 149 27.55 7.65 12.01
N ARG A 150 27.20 7.41 10.74
CA ARG A 150 27.69 8.22 9.60
C ARG A 150 26.95 9.56 9.46
N CYS A 151 25.64 9.59 9.70
CA CYS A 151 24.85 10.83 9.63
C CYS A 151 24.00 10.99 10.92
N PRO A 152 24.64 11.32 12.05
CA PRO A 152 23.95 11.43 13.35
C PRO A 152 22.96 12.60 13.35
N GLU A 153 23.31 13.70 12.70
CA GLU A 153 22.42 14.85 12.58
C GLU A 153 21.38 14.66 11.46
N PRO A 154 20.09 14.91 11.73
CA PRO A 154 19.08 14.95 10.68
C PRO A 154 19.31 16.16 9.77
N PRO A 155 19.00 16.03 8.47
CA PRO A 155 19.16 17.13 7.54
C PRO A 155 18.35 18.37 7.95
N PRO A 156 18.79 19.60 7.61
CA PRO A 156 18.26 20.85 8.18
C PRO A 156 16.75 21.02 7.99
N TYR A 157 16.23 20.57 6.86
CA TYR A 157 14.81 20.62 6.52
C TYR A 157 13.92 19.64 7.30
N MET A 158 14.48 18.73 8.11
CA MET A 158 13.70 17.93 9.07
C MET A 158 13.67 18.57 10.47
N ARG A 159 14.56 19.53 10.74
CA ARG A 159 14.65 20.24 12.03
C ARG A 159 13.69 21.42 12.13
N THR A 160 13.24 21.96 11.00
CA THR A 160 12.28 23.05 10.98
C THR A 160 10.86 22.50 11.19
N GLU A 161 10.10 23.11 12.11
CA GLU A 161 8.67 22.81 12.33
C GLU A 161 7.82 22.99 11.06
N GLU A 162 8.36 23.63 10.02
CA GLU A 162 7.73 23.75 8.70
C GLU A 162 7.55 22.40 8.00
N PHE A 163 8.44 21.41 8.22
CA PHE A 163 8.33 20.11 7.55
C PHE A 163 7.13 19.29 8.05
N SER A 164 6.81 19.40 9.34
CA SER A 164 5.62 18.78 9.92
C SER A 164 4.35 19.57 9.58
N ARG A 165 4.42 20.91 9.54
CA ARG A 165 3.22 21.76 9.42
C ARG A 165 2.76 22.03 7.99
N ASN A 166 3.66 22.17 7.01
CA ASN A 166 3.29 22.79 5.72
C ASN A 166 3.04 21.83 4.55
N TYR A 167 3.53 20.59 4.58
CA TYR A 167 3.43 19.68 3.42
C TYR A 167 2.39 18.55 3.58
N TYR A 168 1.92 18.28 4.81
CA TYR A 168 1.09 17.11 5.11
C TYR A 168 -0.12 17.38 6.04
N ALA A 169 -0.21 18.53 6.71
CA ALA A 169 -1.43 18.90 7.43
C ALA A 169 -2.56 19.16 6.41
N PRO A 170 -3.81 18.68 6.66
CA PRO A 170 -4.96 19.26 5.98
C PRO A 170 -4.88 20.75 6.28
N LYS A 171 -4.78 21.60 5.25
CA LYS A 171 -4.90 23.03 5.45
C LYS A 171 -6.25 23.24 6.16
N PRO A 172 -6.28 23.71 7.43
CA PRO A 172 -7.56 24.12 7.98
C PRO A 172 -8.08 25.20 7.03
N PHE A 173 -9.32 25.04 6.58
CA PHE A 173 -9.98 26.13 5.88
C PHE A 173 -9.98 27.34 6.83
N GLY A 174 -9.16 28.35 6.51
CA GLY A 174 -9.11 29.62 7.20
C GLY A 174 -8.27 29.64 8.49
N SER A 175 -6.98 29.89 8.36
CA SER A 175 -6.33 30.87 9.23
C SER A 175 -5.47 31.77 8.36
N TYR A 176 -5.99 32.95 8.08
CA TYR A 176 -5.19 34.03 7.54
C TYR A 176 -4.12 34.32 8.60
N SER A 177 -2.88 33.93 8.34
CA SER A 177 -1.76 34.49 9.06
C SER A 177 -1.68 35.95 8.66
N THR A 178 -2.31 36.83 9.43
CA THR A 178 -1.95 38.24 9.39
C THR A 178 -0.53 38.30 9.97
N SER A 179 0.46 38.41 9.09
CA SER A 179 1.79 38.84 9.48
C SER A 179 1.63 40.22 10.11
N ALA A 180 1.64 40.27 11.44
CA ALA A 180 1.50 41.48 12.25
C ALA A 180 2.63 42.51 12.04
N GLU A 181 3.54 42.27 11.09
CA GLU A 181 4.67 43.15 10.79
C GLU A 181 4.46 44.06 9.57
N GLN A 182 3.36 43.93 8.81
CA GLN A 182 3.10 44.82 7.66
C GLN A 182 2.42 46.16 8.06
N TRP A 183 1.96 46.30 9.29
CA TRP A 183 1.37 47.56 9.78
C TRP A 183 2.42 48.39 10.52
N THR A 184 3.45 48.86 9.81
CA THR A 184 4.16 50.06 10.24
C THR A 184 3.21 51.25 10.06
N ALA A 185 2.78 51.79 11.19
CA ALA A 185 1.78 52.82 11.34
C ALA A 185 2.02 54.06 10.44
N ALA A 186 1.12 54.28 9.48
CA ALA A 186 0.70 55.65 9.20
C ALA A 186 -0.11 56.12 10.42
N GLN A 187 0.30 57.24 11.02
CA GLN A 187 -0.28 57.78 12.24
C GLN A 187 -1.77 58.10 12.06
N TYR A 188 -2.65 57.16 12.39
CA TYR A 188 -4.08 57.41 12.48
C TYR A 188 -4.40 57.96 13.88
N ARG A 189 -4.67 59.26 13.95
CA ARG A 189 -5.25 59.92 15.12
C ARG A 189 -6.76 59.94 14.92
N PRO A 190 -7.56 59.16 15.69
CA PRO A 190 -9.01 59.21 15.54
C PRO A 190 -9.55 60.60 15.94
N PRO A 191 -10.54 61.15 15.23
CA PRO A 191 -11.21 62.36 15.67
C PRO A 191 -11.94 62.10 17.00
N GLN A 192 -11.84 63.05 17.91
CA GLN A 192 -12.51 63.04 19.21
C GLN A 192 -14.00 63.27 18.96
N PHE A 193 -14.79 62.20 18.80
CA PHE A 193 -16.23 62.32 18.86
C PHE A 193 -16.63 62.60 20.32
N GLN A 194 -17.23 63.77 20.56
CA GLN A 194 -17.93 64.04 21.81
C GLN A 194 -19.02 63.00 21.98
N GLN A 195 -18.91 62.18 23.03
CA GLN A 195 -19.91 61.19 23.39
C GLN A 195 -21.17 61.91 23.87
N GLU A 196 -22.11 62.17 22.98
CA GLU A 196 -23.47 62.48 23.41
C GLU A 196 -24.05 61.26 24.12
N HIS A 197 -24.45 61.47 25.38
CA HIS A 197 -24.97 60.42 26.25
C HIS A 197 -26.31 59.91 25.72
N TYR A 198 -26.34 58.69 25.21
CA TYR A 198 -27.57 58.00 24.83
C TYR A 198 -28.25 57.47 26.10
N SER A 199 -29.37 58.09 26.51
CA SER A 199 -30.22 57.53 27.56
C SER A 199 -31.15 56.46 26.96
N PRO A 200 -31.57 55.43 27.74
CA PRO A 200 -32.21 54.22 27.21
C PRO A 200 -33.64 54.40 26.69
N TYR A 201 -34.15 55.65 26.60
CA TYR A 201 -35.45 55.97 26.03
C TYR A 201 -35.32 57.17 25.10
N THR A 202 -34.88 56.94 23.86
CA THR A 202 -35.08 57.89 22.77
C THR A 202 -36.09 57.28 21.81
N THR A 203 -37.24 57.95 21.71
CA THR A 203 -38.27 57.66 20.72
C THR A 203 -37.97 58.45 19.45
N LEU A 204 -38.20 57.86 18.28
CA LEU A 204 -38.08 58.57 17.00
C LEU A 204 -38.97 59.84 17.02
N PRO A 205 -38.52 60.95 16.41
CA PRO A 205 -39.32 62.16 16.31
C PRO A 205 -40.62 61.89 15.52
N THR A 206 -41.74 62.34 16.06
CA THR A 206 -43.10 62.03 15.57
C THR A 206 -43.51 62.80 14.31
N SER A 207 -42.66 63.67 13.76
CA SER A 207 -42.95 64.37 12.51
C SER A 207 -41.70 64.51 11.64
N TYR A 208 -41.90 64.25 10.35
CA TYR A 208 -40.91 64.46 9.31
C TYR A 208 -41.19 65.82 8.65
N VAL A 209 -40.21 66.73 8.68
CA VAL A 209 -40.25 67.98 7.92
C VAL A 209 -39.34 67.80 6.70
N PRO A 210 -39.87 67.75 5.47
CA PRO A 210 -39.05 67.70 4.28
C PRO A 210 -38.29 69.01 4.10
N THR A 211 -36.97 68.94 3.91
CA THR A 211 -36.18 70.07 3.44
C THR A 211 -36.58 70.42 2.00
N PRO A 212 -36.73 71.71 1.64
CA PRO A 212 -37.14 72.10 0.30
C PRO A 212 -36.03 71.75 -0.70
N LYS A 213 -36.42 71.11 -1.80
CA LYS A 213 -35.56 70.79 -2.94
C LYS A 213 -35.09 72.11 -3.58
N ALA A 214 -33.78 72.36 -3.60
CA ALA A 214 -33.20 73.47 -4.34
C ALA A 214 -33.54 73.30 -5.82
N ALA A 215 -34.00 74.38 -6.45
CA ALA A 215 -34.44 74.38 -7.84
C ALA A 215 -33.27 74.08 -8.78
N ASP A 216 -33.48 73.13 -9.70
CA ASP A 216 -32.59 72.87 -10.82
C ASP A 216 -32.63 74.08 -11.76
N SER A 217 -31.57 74.89 -11.80
CA SER A 217 -31.37 75.90 -12.83
C SER A 217 -30.74 75.24 -14.05
N SER A 218 -31.57 74.86 -15.01
CA SER A 218 -31.14 74.50 -16.35
C SER A 218 -31.00 75.76 -17.22
N ASP A 219 -30.05 75.63 -18.14
CA ASP A 219 -30.01 76.23 -19.46
C ASP A 219 -29.04 77.39 -19.71
N ALA A 220 -28.04 76.98 -20.49
CA ALA A 220 -27.08 77.75 -21.22
C ALA A 220 -27.75 78.64 -22.28
N ALA A 221 -27.18 79.82 -22.49
CA ALA A 221 -27.26 80.54 -23.74
C ALA A 221 -25.86 81.02 -24.13
N ASP A 222 -25.49 80.58 -25.32
CA ASP A 222 -24.32 80.90 -26.12
C ASP A 222 -24.29 82.39 -26.49
N SER A 223 -23.11 83.03 -26.44
CA SER A 223 -22.73 84.17 -27.30
C SER A 223 -21.31 84.66 -27.02
N ASP A 224 -20.48 84.50 -28.04
CA ASP A 224 -19.46 85.39 -28.60
C ASP A 224 -18.60 86.33 -27.71
N ALA A 225 -17.30 86.26 -28.05
CA ALA A 225 -16.27 87.30 -27.98
C ALA A 225 -15.82 87.81 -26.60
N ASP A 226 -14.56 87.54 -26.23
CA ASP A 226 -13.45 88.50 -26.36
C ASP A 226 -12.24 88.05 -25.52
N HIS A 227 -11.04 88.35 -26.01
CA HIS A 227 -9.77 88.04 -25.36
C HIS A 227 -9.56 88.89 -24.11
N THR A 228 -9.56 88.30 -22.91
CA THR A 228 -8.80 88.85 -21.78
C THR A 228 -8.16 87.75 -20.92
N VAL A 229 -6.83 87.76 -20.82
CA VAL A 229 -6.09 86.90 -19.89
C VAL A 229 -6.17 87.54 -18.51
N ASN A 230 -6.95 86.95 -17.60
CA ASN A 230 -7.10 87.44 -16.24
C ASN A 230 -5.98 86.89 -15.34
N LEU A 231 -4.97 87.72 -15.04
CA LEU A 231 -3.78 87.36 -14.27
C LEU A 231 -3.90 87.63 -12.76
N ASN A 232 -5.05 87.34 -12.14
CA ASN A 232 -5.23 87.62 -10.72
C ASN A 232 -5.67 86.40 -9.89
N LYS A 233 -4.75 86.07 -8.96
CA LYS A 233 -4.95 85.46 -7.65
C LYS A 233 -5.20 83.94 -7.63
N GLN A 234 -4.12 83.23 -7.30
CA GLN A 234 -4.12 81.87 -6.78
C GLN A 234 -5.22 81.71 -5.72
N ARG A 235 -6.28 81.00 -6.09
CA ARG A 235 -7.19 80.31 -5.18
C ARG A 235 -6.79 78.84 -5.25
N PRO A 236 -6.65 78.11 -4.12
CA PRO A 236 -6.39 76.69 -4.17
C PRO A 236 -7.50 76.05 -5.01
N ALA A 237 -7.14 75.17 -5.94
CA ALA A 237 -8.11 74.41 -6.71
C ALA A 237 -9.12 73.79 -5.73
N GLU A 238 -10.37 74.21 -5.86
CA GLU A 238 -11.48 73.68 -5.09
C GLU A 238 -11.65 72.24 -5.56
N THR A 239 -11.06 71.32 -4.81
CA THR A 239 -11.21 69.89 -5.04
C THR A 239 -12.70 69.61 -5.11
N PRO A 240 -13.24 69.00 -6.19
CA PRO A 240 -14.65 68.69 -6.26
C PRO A 240 -14.97 67.76 -5.09
N THR A 241 -15.68 68.25 -4.09
CA THR A 241 -16.22 67.42 -3.01
C THR A 241 -17.34 66.58 -3.61
N VAL A 242 -16.99 65.39 -4.09
CA VAL A 242 -17.94 64.37 -4.49
C VAL A 242 -18.66 63.91 -3.22
N THR A 243 -19.87 64.42 -2.99
CA THR A 243 -20.70 63.95 -1.89
C THR A 243 -21.17 62.52 -2.19
N PRO A 244 -21.04 61.59 -1.23
CA PRO A 244 -21.45 60.21 -1.43
C PRO A 244 -22.96 60.12 -1.69
N PRO A 245 -23.41 59.11 -2.44
CA PRO A 245 -24.82 58.90 -2.73
C PRO A 245 -25.63 58.69 -1.44
N SER A 246 -26.87 59.18 -1.41
CA SER A 246 -27.74 59.23 -0.22
C SER A 246 -28.09 57.88 0.42
N TRP A 247 -27.75 56.77 -0.24
CA TRP A 247 -27.94 55.42 0.26
C TRP A 247 -26.80 54.94 1.20
N ASP A 248 -25.68 55.66 1.32
CA ASP A 248 -24.59 55.30 2.25
C ASP A 248 -24.74 55.99 3.62
N PRO A 249 -25.21 55.30 4.68
CA PRO A 249 -25.40 55.89 6.00
C PRO A 249 -24.09 56.17 6.76
N LEU A 250 -22.93 55.73 6.25
CA LEU A 250 -21.63 55.90 6.92
C LEU A 250 -20.73 56.95 6.26
N GLY A 251 -21.15 57.54 5.14
CA GLY A 251 -20.45 58.64 4.46
C GLY A 251 -19.00 58.31 4.10
N VAL A 252 -18.73 57.03 3.78
CA VAL A 252 -17.36 56.57 3.55
C VAL A 252 -16.93 57.03 2.17
N ALA A 253 -15.74 57.62 2.07
CA ALA A 253 -15.28 58.21 0.84
C ALA A 253 -15.17 57.17 -0.30
N PRO A 254 -15.48 57.52 -1.57
CA PRO A 254 -15.57 56.57 -2.69
C PRO A 254 -14.32 55.71 -2.91
N PHE A 255 -13.14 56.21 -2.52
CA PHE A 255 -11.87 55.48 -2.61
C PHE A 255 -11.70 54.36 -1.57
N ALA A 256 -12.53 54.31 -0.53
CA ALA A 256 -12.54 53.22 0.44
C ALA A 256 -13.27 51.96 -0.06
N TRP A 257 -13.93 52.04 -1.23
CA TRP A 257 -14.54 50.91 -1.92
C TRP A 257 -13.59 50.17 -2.86
N ASP A 258 -12.36 50.67 -3.03
CA ASP A 258 -11.33 49.98 -3.81
C ASP A 258 -10.75 48.84 -2.96
N LEU A 259 -11.56 47.79 -2.81
CA LEU A 259 -11.12 46.51 -2.27
C LEU A 259 -9.99 46.01 -3.19
N PRO A 260 -8.83 45.58 -2.66
CA PRO A 260 -7.79 44.98 -3.47
C PRO A 260 -8.42 43.90 -4.35
N GLU A 261 -8.13 43.95 -5.65
CA GLU A 261 -8.60 42.92 -6.58
C GLU A 261 -8.35 41.55 -5.94
N PRO A 262 -9.38 40.66 -5.87
CA PRO A 262 -9.21 39.37 -5.23
C PRO A 262 -8.00 38.71 -5.86
N ALA A 263 -6.97 38.44 -5.05
CA ALA A 263 -5.72 37.86 -5.51
C ALA A 263 -6.07 36.71 -6.46
N PRO A 264 -5.46 36.64 -7.67
CA PRO A 264 -5.84 35.68 -8.67
C PRO A 264 -5.91 34.31 -8.01
N ALA A 265 -7.10 33.71 -8.03
CA ALA A 265 -7.32 32.41 -7.42
C ALA A 265 -6.33 31.46 -8.09
N PHE A 266 -5.25 31.10 -7.39
CA PHE A 266 -4.33 30.10 -7.87
C PHE A 266 -5.19 28.86 -8.14
N PRO A 267 -5.32 28.41 -9.40
CA PRO A 267 -6.08 27.20 -9.67
C PRO A 267 -5.48 26.12 -8.76
N PRO A 268 -6.30 25.35 -8.03
CA PRO A 268 -5.79 24.34 -7.12
C PRO A 268 -4.80 23.51 -7.91
N ALA A 269 -3.54 23.48 -7.46
CA ALA A 269 -2.45 22.83 -8.18
C ALA A 269 -2.97 21.49 -8.68
N ALA A 270 -3.12 21.36 -10.01
CA ALA A 270 -3.73 20.19 -10.60
C ALA A 270 -2.97 18.99 -10.03
N ILE A 271 -3.67 18.10 -9.34
CA ILE A 271 -3.05 16.89 -8.80
C ILE A 271 -2.47 16.18 -10.01
N GLU A 272 -1.15 16.26 -10.20
CA GLU A 272 -0.48 15.62 -11.33
C GLU A 272 -0.82 14.13 -11.24
N ARG A 273 -1.72 13.69 -12.13
CA ARG A 273 -2.05 12.28 -12.22
C ARG A 273 -0.80 11.59 -12.74
N LYS A 274 -0.06 10.94 -11.84
CA LYS A 274 1.17 10.22 -12.15
C LYS A 274 0.94 9.30 -13.35
N HIS A 275 1.59 9.60 -14.48
CA HIS A 275 1.45 8.85 -15.71
C HIS A 275 1.87 7.39 -15.46
N ARG A 276 0.97 6.43 -15.72
CA ARG A 276 1.28 5.00 -15.55
C ARG A 276 2.33 4.61 -16.58
N SER A 277 3.46 4.07 -16.13
CA SER A 277 4.56 3.68 -17.00
C SER A 277 4.13 2.58 -17.99
N ARG A 278 4.26 2.85 -19.29
CA ARG A 278 4.02 1.91 -20.40
C ARG A 278 4.83 0.60 -20.27
N TRP A 279 5.94 0.65 -19.52
CA TRP A 279 6.79 -0.52 -19.20
C TRP A 279 6.00 -1.68 -18.61
N THR A 280 5.07 -1.37 -17.70
CA THR A 280 4.24 -2.39 -17.02
C THR A 280 3.31 -3.08 -18.01
N ALA A 281 2.70 -2.32 -18.92
CA ALA A 281 1.83 -2.86 -19.95
C ALA A 281 2.62 -3.70 -20.98
N SER A 282 3.83 -3.28 -21.34
CA SER A 282 4.69 -4.01 -22.28
C SER A 282 5.11 -5.37 -21.74
N PHE A 283 5.60 -5.46 -20.49
CA PHE A 283 6.01 -6.75 -19.91
C PHE A 283 4.82 -7.66 -19.55
N LEU A 284 3.67 -7.09 -19.21
CA LEU A 284 2.44 -7.86 -19.02
C LEU A 284 1.95 -8.46 -20.35
N GLY A 285 1.99 -7.67 -21.44
CA GLY A 285 1.66 -8.17 -22.78
C GLY A 285 2.64 -9.25 -23.26
N LEU A 286 3.95 -9.09 -22.98
CA LEU A 286 4.97 -10.08 -23.31
C LEU A 286 4.79 -11.38 -22.52
N ALA A 287 4.43 -11.30 -21.24
CA ALA A 287 4.15 -12.47 -20.42
C ALA A 287 2.92 -13.24 -20.92
N LEU A 288 1.85 -12.54 -21.31
CA LEU A 288 0.67 -13.14 -21.93
C LEU A 288 1.00 -13.82 -23.28
N LEU A 289 1.80 -13.17 -24.12
CA LEU A 289 2.26 -13.76 -25.38
C LEU A 289 3.13 -15.00 -25.14
N GLY A 290 4.07 -14.94 -24.19
CA GLY A 290 4.91 -16.09 -23.84
C GLY A 290 4.10 -17.28 -23.33
N ALA A 291 3.09 -17.03 -22.49
CA ALA A 291 2.16 -18.05 -22.04
C ALA A 291 1.37 -18.67 -23.21
N ALA A 292 0.80 -17.83 -24.09
CA ALA A 292 0.02 -18.28 -25.24
C ALA A 292 0.85 -19.11 -26.23
N VAL A 293 2.10 -18.68 -26.52
CA VAL A 293 3.01 -19.43 -27.39
C VAL A 293 3.37 -20.77 -26.75
N THR A 294 3.68 -20.79 -25.45
CA THR A 294 4.02 -22.05 -24.74
C THR A 294 2.85 -23.03 -24.78
N ALA A 295 1.62 -22.55 -24.54
CA ALA A 295 0.42 -23.37 -24.62
C ALA A 295 0.14 -23.87 -26.06
N ALA A 296 0.30 -23.01 -27.07
CA ALA A 296 0.07 -23.37 -28.47
C ALA A 296 1.08 -24.40 -28.99
N VAL A 297 2.36 -24.26 -28.64
CA VAL A 297 3.40 -25.24 -29.01
C VAL A 297 3.18 -26.55 -28.26
N GLY A 298 2.75 -26.49 -27.00
CA GLY A 298 2.31 -27.65 -26.23
C GLY A 298 1.20 -28.44 -26.93
N ALA A 299 0.12 -27.75 -27.28
CA ALA A 299 -1.01 -28.37 -27.97
C ALA A 299 -0.64 -28.94 -29.36
N ALA A 300 0.26 -28.28 -30.09
CA ALA A 300 0.67 -28.72 -31.43
C ALA A 300 1.64 -29.90 -31.43
N SER A 301 2.40 -30.10 -30.34
CA SER A 301 3.43 -31.16 -30.25
C SER A 301 2.93 -32.44 -29.59
N GLY A 302 1.68 -32.48 -29.11
CA GLY A 302 1.01 -33.68 -28.62
C GLY A 302 1.69 -34.34 -27.40
N GLY A 303 2.52 -33.60 -26.66
CA GLY A 303 3.22 -34.12 -25.49
C GLY A 303 2.81 -33.40 -24.22
N ASP A 304 2.77 -34.14 -23.11
CA ASP A 304 2.42 -33.69 -21.75
C ASP A 304 3.40 -32.66 -21.17
N TRP A 305 4.35 -32.17 -21.97
CA TRP A 305 5.39 -31.26 -21.53
C TRP A 305 4.89 -29.83 -21.28
N ALA A 306 3.70 -29.46 -21.78
CA ALA A 306 3.10 -28.13 -21.60
C ALA A 306 2.07 -28.10 -20.47
N THR A 307 2.48 -28.54 -19.28
CA THR A 307 1.64 -28.47 -18.08
C THR A 307 1.27 -27.02 -17.74
N ALA A 308 0.11 -26.82 -17.10
CA ALA A 308 -0.35 -25.49 -16.65
C ALA A 308 0.72 -24.77 -15.78
N GLY A 309 1.44 -25.53 -14.95
CA GLY A 309 2.56 -25.04 -14.15
C GLY A 309 3.72 -24.48 -14.99
N ARG A 310 4.11 -25.14 -16.09
CA ARG A 310 5.19 -24.66 -16.97
C ARG A 310 4.78 -23.42 -17.77
N VAL A 311 3.54 -23.37 -18.25
CA VAL A 311 3.00 -22.17 -18.93
C VAL A 311 3.05 -20.97 -17.98
N GLY A 312 2.62 -21.17 -16.73
CA GLY A 312 2.72 -20.15 -15.68
C GLY A 312 4.17 -19.78 -15.35
N ALA A 313 5.09 -20.75 -15.29
CA ALA A 313 6.51 -20.51 -15.00
C ALA A 313 7.20 -19.66 -16.08
N VAL A 314 6.89 -19.87 -17.36
CA VAL A 314 7.41 -19.03 -18.46
C VAL A 314 6.91 -17.60 -18.34
N ALA A 315 5.62 -17.40 -18.05
CA ALA A 315 5.06 -16.07 -17.82
C ALA A 315 5.74 -15.36 -16.63
N LEU A 316 5.98 -16.11 -15.54
CA LEU A 316 6.67 -15.61 -14.35
C LEU A 316 8.12 -15.25 -14.66
N ALA A 317 8.84 -16.07 -15.44
CA ALA A 317 10.21 -15.78 -15.86
C ALA A 317 10.30 -14.46 -16.65
N ILE A 318 9.37 -14.22 -17.57
CA ILE A 318 9.29 -12.96 -18.33
C ILE A 318 9.02 -11.77 -17.40
N ILE A 319 8.11 -11.93 -16.43
CA ILE A 319 7.83 -10.91 -15.41
C ILE A 319 9.05 -10.66 -14.52
N ALA A 320 9.78 -11.70 -14.12
CA ALA A 320 11.00 -11.59 -13.32
C ALA A 320 12.09 -10.82 -14.07
N VAL A 321 12.30 -11.12 -15.35
CA VAL A 321 13.21 -10.35 -16.23
C VAL A 321 12.77 -8.89 -16.33
N GLY A 322 11.46 -8.63 -16.48
CA GLY A 322 10.90 -7.28 -16.49
C GLY A 322 11.10 -6.52 -15.17
N LEU A 323 11.05 -7.20 -14.03
CA LEU A 323 11.36 -6.65 -12.71
C LEU A 323 12.85 -6.36 -12.55
N ILE A 324 13.73 -7.26 -13.00
CA ILE A 324 15.18 -7.06 -12.95
C ILE A 324 15.57 -5.85 -13.81
N LEU A 325 15.13 -5.80 -15.08
CA LEU A 325 15.36 -4.67 -15.97
C LEU A 325 14.70 -3.38 -15.42
N GLY A 326 13.52 -3.50 -14.85
CA GLY A 326 12.82 -2.38 -14.20
C GLY A 326 13.57 -1.80 -13.00
N ALA A 327 14.21 -2.66 -12.20
CA ALA A 327 15.03 -2.25 -11.07
C ALA A 327 16.24 -1.40 -11.52
N PHE A 328 16.88 -1.75 -12.63
CA PHE A 328 17.96 -0.94 -13.22
C PHE A 328 17.48 0.37 -13.83
N LEU A 329 16.30 0.40 -14.46
CA LEU A 329 15.76 1.60 -15.12
C LEU A 329 14.87 2.49 -14.22
N ARG A 330 14.81 2.21 -12.90
CA ARG A 330 13.93 2.90 -11.93
C ARG A 330 12.45 2.97 -12.38
N LYS A 331 11.97 1.97 -13.13
CA LYS A 331 10.60 1.86 -13.69
C LYS A 331 10.06 0.43 -13.47
N GLY A 332 8.74 0.21 -13.49
CA GLY A 332 8.18 -1.15 -13.48
C GLY A 332 7.61 -1.67 -12.15
N TYR A 333 7.48 -0.83 -11.12
CA TYR A 333 6.91 -1.20 -9.81
C TYR A 333 5.47 -1.74 -9.83
N GLY A 334 4.71 -1.52 -10.92
CA GLY A 334 3.38 -2.11 -11.08
C GLY A 334 3.41 -3.62 -11.34
N LEU A 335 4.55 -4.16 -11.80
CA LEU A 335 4.69 -5.58 -12.10
C LEU A 335 4.75 -6.42 -10.80
N LEU A 336 5.17 -5.83 -9.68
CA LEU A 336 5.20 -6.51 -8.37
C LEU A 336 3.81 -6.94 -7.90
N VAL A 337 2.79 -6.12 -8.16
CA VAL A 337 1.39 -6.41 -7.78
C VAL A 337 0.86 -7.61 -8.57
N VAL A 338 1.36 -7.84 -9.78
CA VAL A 338 0.96 -8.97 -10.63
C VAL A 338 1.83 -10.19 -10.37
N ALA A 339 3.13 -9.99 -10.12
CA ALA A 339 4.09 -11.06 -9.88
C ALA A 339 3.76 -11.88 -8.63
N ALA A 340 3.30 -11.24 -7.54
CA ALA A 340 2.96 -11.94 -6.30
C ALA A 340 1.81 -12.96 -6.45
N PRO A 341 0.62 -12.61 -6.95
CA PRO A 341 -0.45 -13.59 -7.17
C PRO A 341 -0.09 -14.62 -8.23
N LEU A 342 0.64 -14.23 -9.29
CA LEU A 342 1.06 -15.17 -10.32
C LEU A 342 2.09 -16.18 -9.79
N ALA A 343 3.01 -15.75 -8.92
CA ALA A 343 3.93 -16.65 -8.22
C ALA A 343 3.19 -17.60 -7.28
N GLY A 344 2.21 -17.10 -6.52
CA GLY A 344 1.34 -17.94 -5.70
C GLY A 344 0.60 -18.99 -6.53
N PHE A 345 0.02 -18.59 -7.67
CA PHE A 345 -0.65 -19.50 -8.59
C PHE A 345 0.31 -20.56 -9.15
N VAL A 346 1.51 -20.17 -9.59
CA VAL A 346 2.50 -21.12 -10.13
C VAL A 346 2.95 -22.13 -9.08
N VAL A 347 3.18 -21.68 -7.84
CA VAL A 347 3.54 -22.57 -6.73
C VAL A 347 2.39 -23.55 -6.45
N LEU A 348 1.16 -23.06 -6.37
CA LEU A 348 -0.02 -23.90 -6.14
C LEU A 348 -0.24 -24.89 -7.30
N ALA A 349 -0.15 -24.43 -8.55
CA ALA A 349 -0.32 -25.27 -9.74
C ALA A 349 0.81 -26.29 -9.92
N SER A 350 2.00 -26.01 -9.39
CA SER A 350 3.12 -26.97 -9.42
C SER A 350 3.01 -28.02 -8.31
N ALA A 351 2.37 -27.68 -7.18
CA ALA A 351 2.15 -28.60 -6.07
C ALA A 351 1.04 -29.61 -6.34
N VAL A 352 0.02 -29.25 -7.13
CA VAL A 352 -1.17 -30.09 -7.39
C VAL A 352 -0.98 -31.03 -8.59
N GLY A 353 0.11 -30.93 -9.34
CA GLY A 353 0.32 -31.72 -10.56
C GLY A 353 -0.66 -31.34 -11.70
N PRO A 354 -0.53 -31.96 -12.88
CA PRO A 354 -1.49 -31.78 -13.97
C PRO A 354 -2.87 -32.27 -13.54
N LEU A 355 -3.85 -31.36 -13.41
CA LEU A 355 -5.25 -31.75 -13.24
C LEU A 355 -5.79 -32.17 -14.61
N ASP A 356 -5.78 -33.47 -14.91
CA ASP A 356 -6.36 -34.05 -16.13
C ASP A 356 -7.90 -34.09 -16.05
N LEU A 357 -8.51 -32.91 -16.01
CA LEU A 357 -9.97 -32.73 -16.00
C LEU A 357 -10.64 -33.17 -17.31
N GLY A 358 -9.86 -33.45 -18.37
CA GLY A 358 -10.37 -33.78 -19.70
C GLY A 358 -10.46 -35.27 -20.01
N ASN A 359 -9.66 -36.10 -19.34
CA ASN A 359 -9.53 -37.54 -19.64
C ASN A 359 -10.05 -38.44 -18.50
N GLY A 360 -10.11 -37.93 -17.27
CA GLY A 360 -10.67 -38.65 -16.14
C GLY A 360 -12.17 -38.89 -16.31
N ALA A 361 -12.63 -40.07 -15.91
CA ALA A 361 -14.05 -40.36 -15.97
C ALA A 361 -14.84 -39.43 -15.03
N SER A 362 -16.00 -38.98 -15.50
CA SER A 362 -16.90 -38.15 -14.71
C SER A 362 -18.21 -38.88 -14.42
N GLY A 363 -18.74 -38.70 -13.21
CA GLY A 363 -19.90 -39.42 -12.70
C GLY A 363 -19.57 -40.58 -11.76
N THR A 364 -20.56 -41.41 -11.47
CA THR A 364 -20.41 -42.60 -10.61
C THR A 364 -19.94 -43.78 -11.43
N GLN A 365 -18.78 -44.34 -11.12
CA GLN A 365 -18.24 -45.54 -11.75
C GLN A 365 -18.17 -46.67 -10.73
N ARG A 366 -18.85 -47.78 -11.03
CA ARG A 366 -18.71 -49.01 -10.26
C ARG A 366 -17.99 -50.05 -11.11
N VAL A 367 -16.86 -50.54 -10.60
CA VAL A 367 -16.02 -51.53 -11.28
C VAL A 367 -15.85 -52.73 -10.37
N VAL A 368 -16.13 -53.91 -10.89
CA VAL A 368 -16.08 -55.18 -10.16
C VAL A 368 -15.21 -56.17 -10.94
N PRO A 369 -13.87 -56.05 -10.86
CA PRO A 369 -12.97 -56.96 -11.56
C PRO A 369 -12.99 -58.33 -10.87
N LEU A 370 -13.11 -59.39 -11.65
CA LEU A 370 -13.13 -60.77 -11.16
C LEU A 370 -11.79 -61.49 -11.37
N THR A 371 -10.93 -60.94 -12.23
CA THR A 371 -9.62 -61.49 -12.55
C THR A 371 -8.57 -60.39 -12.62
N ILE A 372 -7.29 -60.74 -12.47
CA ILE A 372 -6.17 -59.79 -12.58
C ILE A 372 -6.14 -59.13 -13.97
N ALA A 373 -6.55 -59.84 -15.02
CA ALA A 373 -6.62 -59.28 -16.37
C ALA A 373 -7.70 -58.19 -16.53
N ASP A 374 -8.73 -58.20 -15.68
CA ASP A 374 -9.80 -57.20 -15.67
C ASP A 374 -9.47 -55.99 -14.77
N LEU A 375 -8.44 -56.10 -13.93
CA LEU A 375 -7.97 -55.01 -13.08
C LEU A 375 -7.14 -54.05 -13.94
N ALA A 376 -7.63 -52.82 -14.12
CA ALA A 376 -6.88 -51.81 -14.84
C ALA A 376 -5.69 -51.36 -13.99
N PRO A 377 -4.52 -51.09 -14.60
CA PRO A 377 -3.34 -50.62 -13.86
C PRO A 377 -3.53 -49.21 -13.29
N THR A 378 -4.44 -48.42 -13.86
CA THR A 378 -4.70 -47.04 -13.44
C THR A 378 -6.17 -46.70 -13.60
N TYR A 379 -6.76 -46.07 -12.57
CA TYR A 379 -8.13 -45.55 -12.54
C TYR A 379 -8.11 -44.04 -12.32
N ASP A 380 -8.45 -43.28 -13.36
CA ASP A 380 -8.51 -41.81 -13.31
C ASP A 380 -9.92 -41.30 -13.04
N VAL A 381 -10.11 -40.69 -11.87
CA VAL A 381 -11.37 -40.09 -11.43
C VAL A 381 -11.27 -38.57 -11.54
N GLY A 382 -11.91 -38.01 -12.56
CA GLY A 382 -11.90 -36.56 -12.78
C GLY A 382 -12.83 -35.83 -11.82
N LEU A 383 -14.14 -36.04 -12.01
CA LEU A 383 -15.22 -35.42 -11.22
C LEU A 383 -16.28 -36.49 -10.92
N GLY A 384 -16.27 -37.08 -9.74
CA GLY A 384 -17.25 -38.14 -9.45
C GLY A 384 -16.94 -39.06 -8.28
N GLU A 385 -17.44 -40.28 -8.38
CA GLU A 385 -17.27 -41.32 -7.36
C GLU A 385 -16.85 -42.62 -8.02
N LEU A 386 -15.79 -43.24 -7.51
CA LEU A 386 -15.33 -44.57 -7.91
C LEU A 386 -15.66 -45.57 -6.80
N ASP A 387 -16.40 -46.62 -7.14
CA ASP A 387 -16.67 -47.78 -6.30
C ASP A 387 -15.96 -49.00 -6.92
N LEU A 388 -14.79 -49.34 -6.38
CA LEU A 388 -13.96 -50.45 -6.83
C LEU A 388 -14.16 -51.63 -5.88
N ASP A 389 -14.90 -52.64 -6.33
CA ASP A 389 -15.26 -53.82 -5.54
C ASP A 389 -14.35 -54.99 -5.93
N LEU A 390 -13.36 -55.28 -5.08
CA LEU A 390 -12.36 -56.34 -5.27
C LEU A 390 -12.75 -57.66 -4.58
N THR A 391 -13.97 -57.77 -4.04
CA THR A 391 -14.38 -58.95 -3.25
C THR A 391 -14.37 -60.26 -4.04
N GLY A 392 -14.54 -60.20 -5.36
CA GLY A 392 -14.48 -61.34 -6.26
C GLY A 392 -13.11 -61.61 -6.89
N LEU A 393 -12.09 -60.81 -6.56
CA LEU A 393 -10.77 -60.92 -7.17
C LEU A 393 -9.90 -61.94 -6.43
N ASP A 394 -9.36 -62.91 -7.15
CA ASP A 394 -8.35 -63.85 -6.64
C ASP A 394 -6.95 -63.40 -7.06
N LEU A 395 -6.12 -63.02 -6.09
CA LEU A 395 -4.75 -62.58 -6.35
C LEU A 395 -3.83 -63.80 -6.41
N THR A 396 -3.27 -64.09 -7.58
CA THR A 396 -2.26 -65.15 -7.75
C THR A 396 -0.83 -64.64 -7.67
N GLU A 397 -0.63 -63.33 -7.85
CA GLU A 397 0.69 -62.66 -7.84
C GLU A 397 0.61 -61.25 -7.24
N ASN A 398 1.77 -60.67 -6.93
CA ASN A 398 1.86 -59.29 -6.44
C ASN A 398 1.51 -58.32 -7.56
N ASP A 399 0.56 -57.44 -7.30
CA ASP A 399 0.13 -56.44 -8.28
C ASP A 399 0.00 -55.04 -7.65
N ARG A 400 -0.06 -54.02 -8.50
CA ARG A 400 -0.18 -52.62 -8.11
C ARG A 400 -1.28 -51.94 -8.91
N VAL A 401 -2.14 -51.19 -8.23
CA VAL A 401 -3.18 -50.40 -8.86
C VAL A 401 -3.04 -48.94 -8.44
N LYS A 402 -3.05 -48.03 -9.42
CA LYS A 402 -2.99 -46.58 -9.18
C LYS A 402 -4.38 -45.97 -9.31
N ILE A 403 -4.78 -45.16 -8.34
CA ILE A 403 -6.07 -44.48 -8.31
C ILE A 403 -5.81 -42.98 -8.17
N ASP A 404 -6.07 -42.25 -9.24
CA ASP A 404 -5.83 -40.81 -9.32
C ASP A 404 -7.16 -40.08 -9.22
N VAL A 405 -7.40 -39.38 -8.10
CA VAL A 405 -8.66 -38.69 -7.81
C VAL A 405 -8.43 -37.19 -7.85
N ALA A 406 -8.91 -36.53 -8.92
CA ALA A 406 -8.83 -35.09 -9.04
C ALA A 406 -9.84 -34.39 -8.13
N LEU A 407 -11.13 -34.73 -8.24
CA LEU A 407 -12.18 -34.16 -7.41
C LEU A 407 -13.33 -35.15 -7.19
N GLY A 408 -13.41 -35.75 -6.00
CA GLY A 408 -14.39 -36.81 -5.77
C GLY A 408 -14.03 -37.79 -4.66
N ASN A 409 -14.72 -38.93 -4.63
CA ASN A 409 -14.48 -39.98 -3.66
C ASN A 409 -14.10 -41.28 -4.38
N ALA A 410 -13.16 -42.03 -3.81
CA ALA A 410 -12.85 -43.39 -4.26
C ALA A 410 -13.03 -44.35 -3.07
N THR A 411 -13.95 -45.30 -3.20
CA THR A 411 -14.16 -46.38 -2.24
C THR A 411 -13.63 -47.67 -2.84
N VAL A 412 -12.70 -48.33 -2.14
CA VAL A 412 -12.20 -49.65 -2.50
C VAL A 412 -12.70 -50.66 -1.47
N THR A 413 -13.45 -51.65 -1.91
CA THR A 413 -13.95 -52.74 -1.06
C THR A 413 -13.06 -53.96 -1.28
N VAL A 414 -12.44 -54.49 -0.22
CA VAL A 414 -11.46 -55.59 -0.28
C VAL A 414 -11.95 -56.81 0.49
N PRO A 415 -11.76 -58.04 -0.01
CA PRO A 415 -12.18 -59.25 0.72
C PRO A 415 -11.28 -59.52 1.93
N ASP A 416 -11.86 -60.11 2.98
CA ASP A 416 -11.16 -60.45 4.24
C ASP A 416 -9.96 -61.39 4.06
N SER A 417 -9.92 -62.16 2.98
CA SER A 417 -8.87 -63.14 2.67
C SER A 417 -7.65 -62.56 1.95
N MET A 418 -7.70 -61.31 1.48
CA MET A 418 -6.66 -60.71 0.64
C MET A 418 -5.74 -59.79 1.44
N ASN A 419 -4.43 -59.86 1.17
CA ASN A 419 -3.46 -58.92 1.72
C ASN A 419 -3.36 -57.67 0.84
N VAL A 420 -3.62 -56.50 1.42
CA VAL A 420 -3.63 -55.22 0.71
C VAL A 420 -2.77 -54.22 1.46
N THR A 421 -1.90 -53.52 0.74
CA THR A 421 -1.14 -52.38 1.26
C THR A 421 -1.62 -51.10 0.57
N VAL A 422 -1.84 -50.04 1.34
CA VAL A 422 -2.31 -48.75 0.83
C VAL A 422 -1.25 -47.69 1.06
N GLU A 423 -0.83 -47.07 -0.04
CA GLU A 423 -0.01 -45.88 -0.06
C GLU A 423 -0.90 -44.75 -0.57
N CYS A 424 -1.18 -43.75 0.28
CA CYS A 424 -2.10 -42.67 -0.08
C CYS A 424 -1.50 -41.31 0.27
N GLU A 425 -1.54 -40.40 -0.71
CA GLU A 425 -1.17 -39.01 -0.56
C GLU A 425 -2.37 -38.13 -0.91
N ALA A 426 -2.79 -37.28 0.03
CA ALA A 426 -3.91 -36.37 -0.17
C ALA A 426 -3.47 -34.92 -0.01
N ALA A 427 -3.74 -34.08 -1.01
CA ALA A 427 -3.47 -32.65 -0.94
C ALA A 427 -4.52 -31.93 -0.06
N LEU A 428 -5.80 -32.12 -0.37
CA LEU A 428 -6.93 -31.59 0.39
C LEU A 428 -8.02 -32.66 0.53
N GLY A 429 -7.91 -33.48 1.57
CA GLY A 429 -8.77 -34.65 1.72
C GLY A 429 -8.41 -35.56 2.90
N SER A 430 -9.00 -36.75 2.92
CA SER A 430 -8.63 -37.84 3.83
C SER A 430 -8.11 -39.07 3.09
N CYS A 431 -7.08 -39.67 3.66
CA CYS A 431 -6.56 -40.99 3.33
C CYS A 431 -6.96 -41.99 4.42
N PRO A 432 -7.01 -43.30 4.12
CA PRO A 432 -7.32 -44.31 5.13
C PRO A 432 -6.25 -44.33 6.23
N THR A 433 -6.70 -44.52 7.47
CA THR A 433 -5.81 -44.59 8.64
C THR A 433 -5.09 -45.94 8.76
N GLU A 434 -5.72 -47.01 8.26
CA GLU A 434 -5.10 -48.32 8.12
C GLU A 434 -4.44 -48.43 6.74
N THR A 435 -3.15 -48.77 6.72
CA THR A 435 -2.36 -48.91 5.50
C THR A 435 -2.11 -50.36 5.11
N ARG A 436 -2.54 -51.32 5.94
CA ARG A 436 -2.42 -52.76 5.67
C ARG A 436 -3.70 -53.48 6.08
N PHE A 437 -4.26 -54.25 5.16
CA PHE A 437 -5.45 -55.08 5.35
C PHE A 437 -5.10 -56.53 5.02
N GLY A 438 -5.83 -57.48 5.61
CA GLY A 438 -5.67 -58.93 5.36
C GLY A 438 -5.14 -59.73 6.54
N PRO A 439 -5.14 -61.07 6.44
CA PRO A 439 -4.81 -61.98 7.54
C PRO A 439 -3.29 -62.17 7.75
N ALA A 440 -2.43 -61.66 6.87
CA ALA A 440 -0.97 -61.69 6.98
C ALA A 440 -0.40 -63.08 7.35
N THR A 441 -0.87 -64.12 6.65
CA THR A 441 -0.66 -65.52 6.99
C THR A 441 0.73 -66.08 6.63
N SER A 442 1.37 -65.59 5.56
CA SER A 442 2.72 -65.98 5.13
C SER A 442 3.45 -64.83 4.41
N PRO A 443 4.80 -64.71 4.51
CA PRO A 443 5.58 -63.73 3.74
C PRO A 443 5.51 -63.91 2.22
N ASP A 444 5.15 -65.12 1.76
CA ASP A 444 5.04 -65.46 0.33
C ASP A 444 3.61 -65.30 -0.21
N ASP A 445 2.66 -64.85 0.61
CA ASP A 445 1.28 -64.59 0.16
C ASP A 445 1.26 -63.34 -0.75
N PRO A 446 0.51 -63.36 -1.86
CA PRO A 446 0.44 -62.25 -2.79
C PRO A 446 -0.20 -61.01 -2.14
N VAL A 447 0.36 -59.83 -2.43
CA VAL A 447 -0.05 -58.54 -1.88
C VAL A 447 -0.45 -57.59 -3.00
N LEU A 448 -1.63 -56.98 -2.88
CA LEU A 448 -2.06 -55.89 -3.76
C LEU A 448 -1.63 -54.54 -3.16
N THR A 449 -0.90 -53.74 -3.92
CA THR A 449 -0.53 -52.38 -3.51
C THR A 449 -1.45 -51.36 -4.17
N ILE A 450 -2.21 -50.62 -3.38
CA ILE A 450 -3.07 -49.53 -3.84
C ILE A 450 -2.32 -48.22 -3.63
N VAL A 451 -2.00 -47.54 -4.73
CA VAL A 451 -1.39 -46.21 -4.70
C VAL A 451 -2.47 -45.19 -5.04
N GLY A 452 -2.83 -44.35 -4.06
CA GLY A 452 -3.88 -43.36 -4.18
C GLY A 452 -3.36 -41.93 -4.13
N ASP A 453 -3.51 -41.19 -5.22
CA ASP A 453 -3.20 -39.75 -5.27
C ASP A 453 -4.51 -38.96 -5.27
N VAL A 454 -4.82 -38.27 -4.16
CA VAL A 454 -6.08 -37.54 -3.98
C VAL A 454 -5.82 -36.04 -3.94
N ALA A 455 -6.23 -35.32 -4.99
CA ALA A 455 -6.12 -33.87 -5.00
C ALA A 455 -7.20 -33.24 -4.09
N PHE A 456 -8.48 -33.57 -4.32
CA PHE A 456 -9.61 -33.06 -3.54
C PHE A 456 -10.66 -34.15 -3.27
N GLY A 457 -10.81 -34.56 -2.01
CA GLY A 457 -11.85 -35.51 -1.59
C GLY A 457 -11.36 -36.61 -0.65
N GLU A 458 -11.80 -37.85 -0.85
CA GLU A 458 -11.47 -38.95 0.06
C GLU A 458 -11.18 -40.26 -0.69
N LEU A 459 -10.14 -40.96 -0.25
CA LEU A 459 -9.93 -42.38 -0.57
C LEU A 459 -10.27 -43.21 0.67
N LYS A 460 -11.19 -44.15 0.53
CA LYS A 460 -11.62 -45.02 1.62
C LYS A 460 -11.45 -46.49 1.24
N VAL A 461 -10.86 -47.28 2.13
CA VAL A 461 -10.74 -48.73 1.96
C VAL A 461 -11.60 -49.40 3.03
N GLN A 462 -12.48 -50.31 2.58
CA GLN A 462 -13.45 -51.02 3.44
C GLN A 462 -13.33 -52.53 3.21
N LYS A 463 -13.70 -53.31 4.24
CA LYS A 463 -13.77 -54.78 4.19
C LYS A 463 -15.19 -55.24 3.96
#